data_AF-A0A380EGU5-F1
#
_entry.id   AF-A0A380EGU5-F1
#
_cell.length_a   1.000
_cell.length_b   1.000
_cell.length_c   1.000
_cell.angle_alpha   90.00
_cell.angle_beta   90.00
_cell.angle_gamma   90.00
#
_symmetry.space_group_name_H-M   'P 1'
#
loop_
_entity.id
_entity.type
_entity.pdbx_description
1 polymer ?
#
loop_
_entity_poly.entity_id
_entity_poly.type
_entity_poly.pdbx_seq_one_letter_code
_entity_poly.pdbx_strand_id
1 'polypeptide(L)' 'MNANYDVRKYFPSLLSYRRSELDMRTMDAVIKDYGIGLFAVEDKESHQWIGFIGLNYIPRNKRLSI' A
#
# COMPACT_ATOMS: atom_id res chain seq x y z
N MET A 1 -9.12 3.21 4.78
CA MET A 1 -7.73 3.58 5.16
C MET A 1 -7.22 4.82 4.42
N ASN A 2 -6.96 4.80 3.11
CA ASN A 2 -6.31 5.95 2.42
C ASN A 2 -7.17 7.21 2.22
N ALA A 3 -8.47 7.16 2.51
CA ALA A 3 -9.32 8.35 2.58
C ALA A 3 -9.37 8.97 3.98
N ASN A 4 -8.70 8.36 4.97
CA ASN A 4 -8.64 8.86 6.35
C ASN A 4 -7.48 9.88 6.47
N TYR A 5 -7.78 11.06 7.02
CA TYR A 5 -6.82 12.14 7.24
C TYR A 5 -5.70 11.76 8.20
N ASP A 6 -5.99 11.09 9.31
CA ASP A 6 -4.98 10.73 10.31
C ASP A 6 -3.94 9.77 9.73
N VAL A 7 -4.38 8.84 8.89
CA VAL A 7 -3.50 7.90 8.18
C VAL A 7 -2.60 8.62 7.17
N ARG A 8 -3.11 9.68 6.54
CA ARG A 8 -2.43 10.40 5.45
C ARG A 8 -1.96 11.79 5.82
N LYS A 9 -1.85 12.08 7.12
CA LYS A 9 -1.49 13.40 7.66
C LYS A 9 -0.20 13.98 7.06
N TYR A 10 0.74 13.11 6.72
CA TYR A 10 2.05 13.47 6.16
C TYR A 10 2.18 13.20 4.66
N PHE A 11 1.07 12.88 3.97
CA PHE A 11 1.04 12.69 2.53
C PHE A 11 0.46 13.92 1.82
N PRO A 12 0.79 14.15 0.54
CA PRO A 12 0.35 15.35 -0.19
C PRO A 12 -1.18 15.48 -0.34
N SER A 13 -1.91 14.37 -0.30
CA SER A 13 -3.37 14.33 -0.46
C SER A 13 -3.97 13.01 0.03
N LEU A 14 -5.27 13.03 0.29
CA LEU A 14 -6.08 11.80 0.45
C LEU A 14 -6.17 11.06 -0.89
N LEU A 15 -6.31 9.73 -0.84
CA LEU A 15 -6.55 8.96 -2.06
C LEU A 15 -8.03 8.62 -2.21
N SER A 16 -8.52 8.76 -3.43
CA SER A 16 -9.82 8.22 -3.82
C SER A 16 -9.78 6.69 -3.81
N TYR A 17 -10.96 6.08 -3.76
CA TYR A 17 -11.11 4.63 -3.86
C TYR A 17 -10.46 4.07 -5.15
N ARG A 18 -10.75 4.67 -6.31
CA ARG A 18 -10.18 4.25 -7.60
C ARG A 18 -8.66 4.31 -7.61
N ARG A 19 -8.06 5.37 -7.03
CA ARG A 19 -6.60 5.49 -6.97
C ARG A 19 -5.99 4.44 -6.05
N SER A 20 -6.64 4.17 -4.91
CA SER A 20 -6.23 3.10 -4.00
C SER A 20 -6.30 1.71 -4.64
N GLU A 21 -7.32 1.45 -5.46
CA GLU A 21 -7.44 0.18 -6.19
C GLU A 21 -6.30 -0.03 -7.19
N LEU A 22 -5.90 1.03 -7.91
CA LEU A 22 -4.74 0.98 -8.83
C LEU A 22 -3.44 0.69 -8.08
N ASP A 23 -3.26 1.31 -6.91
CA ASP A 23 -2.10 1.06 -6.06
C ASP A 23 -2.08 -0.41 -5.57
N MET A 24 -3.23 -0.96 -5.17
CA MET A 24 -3.36 -2.37 -4.76
C MET A 24 -3.04 -3.35 -5.89
N ARG A 25 -3.51 -3.09 -7.12
CA ARG A 25 -3.17 -3.91 -8.30
C ARG A 25 -1.68 -3.88 -8.60
N THR A 26 -1.03 -2.74 -8.40
CA THR A 26 0.41 -2.60 -8.56
C THR A 26 1.17 -3.38 -7.49
N MET A 27 0.73 -3.32 -6.23
CA MET A 27 1.32 -4.12 -5.13
C MET A 27 1.21 -5.62 -5.39
N ASP A 28 0.04 -6.09 -5.85
CA ASP A 28 -0.19 -7.50 -6.20
C ASP A 28 0.71 -7.98 -7.34
N ALA A 29 0.87 -7.16 -8.39
CA ALA A 29 1.80 -7.46 -9.48
C ALA A 29 3.25 -7.57 -8.98
N VAL A 30 3.69 -6.66 -8.11
CA VAL A 30 5.04 -6.70 -7.52
C VAL A 30 5.27 -7.97 -6.71
N ILE A 31 4.29 -8.42 -5.93
CA ILE A 31 4.38 -9.67 -5.17
C ILE A 31 4.52 -10.86 -6.12
N LYS A 32 3.71 -10.90 -7.19
CA LYS A 32 3.74 -11.99 -8.18
C LYS A 32 5.06 -12.06 -8.95
N ASP A 33 5.62 -10.90 -9.30
CA ASP A 33 6.82 -10.82 -10.13
C ASP A 33 8.11 -11.06 -9.32
N TYR A 34 8.18 -10.58 -8.08
CA TYR A 34 9.43 -10.54 -7.31
C TYR A 34 9.39 -11.36 -6.01
N GLY A 35 8.24 -11.90 -5.61
CA GLY A 35 8.07 -12.64 -4.35
C GLY A 35 8.18 -11.77 -3.08
N ILE A 36 8.35 -10.46 -3.24
CA ILE A 36 8.39 -9.46 -2.17
C ILE A 36 7.36 -8.38 -2.45
N GLY A 37 6.82 -7.76 -1.40
CA GLY A 37 5.84 -6.70 -1.56
C GLY A 37 5.24 -6.24 -0.24
N LEU A 38 4.20 -5.41 -0.35
CA LEU A 38 3.37 -4.98 0.77
C LEU A 38 2.19 -5.94 0.91
N PHE A 39 2.17 -6.71 2.00
CA PHE A 39 1.14 -7.70 2.28
C PHE A 39 0.05 -7.12 3.17
N ALA A 40 -1.18 -7.57 2.97
CA ALA A 40 -2.29 -7.22 3.84
C ALA A 40 -2.04 -7.78 5.24
N VAL A 41 -2.19 -6.94 6.25
CA VAL A 41 -2.02 -7.33 7.65
C VAL A 41 -3.37 -7.52 8.28
N GLU A 42 -3.54 -8.67 8.90
CA GLU A 42 -4.68 -9.00 9.73
C GLU A 42 -4.25 -8.94 11.20
N ASP A 43 -5.06 -8.28 12.03
CA ASP A 43 -4.99 -8.46 13.47
C ASP A 43 -5.63 -9.80 13.84
N LYS A 44 -4.85 -10.69 14.48
CA LYS A 44 -5.27 -12.08 14.72
C LYS A 44 -6.36 -12.20 15.79
N GLU A 45 -6.46 -11.24 16.71
CA GLU A 45 -7.48 -11.27 17.75
C GLU A 45 -8.85 -10.87 17.20
N SER A 46 -8.89 -9.78 16.43
CA SER A 46 -10.15 -9.25 15.89
C SER A 46 -10.50 -9.74 14.48
N HIS A 47 -9.58 -10.45 13.81
CA HIS A 47 -9.66 -10.81 12.39
C HIS A 47 -9.84 -9.60 11.45
N GLN A 48 -9.50 -8.41 11.91
CA GLN A 48 -9.64 -7.19 11.12
C GLN A 48 -8.42 -6.97 10.24
N TRP A 49 -8.67 -6.54 9.01
CA TRP A 49 -7.62 -5.98 8.17
C TRP A 49 -7.21 -4.60 8.68
N ILE A 50 -5.92 -4.41 9.00
CA ILE A 50 -5.40 -3.19 9.63
C ILE A 50 -4.43 -2.39 8.74
N GLY A 51 -4.19 -2.85 7.51
CA GLY A 51 -3.34 -2.14 6.56
C GLY A 51 -2.41 -3.05 5.76
N PHE A 52 -1.28 -2.50 5.34
CA PHE A 52 -0.25 -3.23 4.62
C PHE A 52 1.12 -3.02 5.26
N ILE A 53 1.95 -4.06 5.28
CA ILE A 53 3.35 -3.99 5.70
C ILE A 53 4.22 -4.90 4.84
N GLY A 54 5.50 -4.57 4.70
CA GLY A 54 6.45 -5.42 3.97
C GLY A 54 7.53 -4.59 3.26
N LEU A 55 8.05 -5.14 2.17
CA LEU A 55 9.11 -4.52 1.37
C LEU A 55 8.52 -3.93 0.10
N ASN A 56 8.70 -2.62 -0.10
CA ASN A 56 8.29 -1.98 -1.34
C ASN A 56 9.41 -2.09 -2.38
N TYR A 57 9.17 -2.81 -3.47
CA TYR A 57 10.14 -2.90 -4.57
C TYR A 57 10.20 -1.59 -5.35
N ILE A 58 11.39 -0.96 -5.37
CA ILE A 58 11.64 0.28 -6.09
C ILE A 58 12.67 -0.01 -7.18
N PRO A 59 12.28 -0.03 -8.46
CA PRO A 59 13.21 -0.15 -9.56
C PRO A 59 14.26 0.97 -9.50
N ARG A 60 15.51 0.67 -9.85
CA ARG A 60 16.63 1.62 -9.83
C ARG A 60 16.34 2.96 -10.52
N ASN A 61 15.45 2.95 -11.50
CA ASN A 61 15.15 4.08 -12.38
C ASN A 61 13.89 4.87 -11.92
N LYS A 62 13.21 4.41 -10.86
CA LYS A 62 11.94 4.99 -10.41
C LYS A 62 12.21 6.09 -9.39
N ARG A 63 11.81 7.32 -9.70
CA ARG A 63 11.82 8.42 -8.73
C ARG A 63 10.69 8.21 -7.73
N LEU A 64 11.04 8.16 -6.45
CA LEU A 64 10.06 8.20 -5.36
C LEU A 64 9.38 9.58 -5.37
N SER A 65 8.10 9.61 -5.70
CA SER A 65 7.22 10.74 -5.39
C SER A 65 6.61 10.47 -4.02
N ILE A 66 7.30 10.94 -2.98
CA ILE A 66 6.74 11.09 -1.62
C ILE A 66 5.88 12.34 -1.55
#